data_AF-A0A246ADU9-F1
#
_entry.id   AF-A0A246ADU9-F1
#
_cell.length_a   1.000
_cell.length_b   1.000
_cell.length_c   1.000
_cell.angle_alpha   90.00
_cell.angle_beta   90.00
_cell.angle_gamma   90.00
#
_symmetry.space_group_name_H-M   'P 1'
#
loop_
_entity.id
_entity.type
_entity.pdbx_description
1 polymer ?
#
loop_
_entity_poly.entity_id
_entity_poly.type
_entity_poly.pdbx_seq_one_letter_code
_entity_poly.pdbx_strand_id
1 'polypeptide(L)'
;MTVDEIYEAIAKEILNVINDDWDKACLEFEFVGEGVVGYTGDYVNDNNKKDIEVENIDDDVTDWLSQLHEITTEGGNNKWNRAIFTLFSTGKFDMEFIWDQELNDEIERLSKE
;
A
#
# COMPACT_ATOMS: atom_id res chain seq x y z
N MET A 1 8.72 13.74 -0.98
CA MET A 1 9.22 12.86 -2.07
C MET A 1 8.28 12.97 -3.25
N THR A 2 8.68 12.51 -4.42
CA THR A 2 7.76 12.27 -5.55
C THR A 2 7.04 10.93 -5.38
N VAL A 3 5.95 10.74 -6.13
CA VAL A 3 5.17 9.49 -6.12
C VAL A 3 6.03 8.29 -6.52
N ASP A 4 6.89 8.48 -7.51
CA ASP A 4 7.86 7.49 -7.98
C ASP A 4 8.90 7.12 -6.91
N GLU A 5 9.44 8.10 -6.17
CA GLU A 5 10.34 7.83 -5.05
C GLU A 5 9.67 7.01 -3.94
N ILE A 6 8.39 7.29 -3.65
CA ILE A 6 7.60 6.54 -2.66
C ILE A 6 7.43 5.09 -3.10
N TYR A 7 7.09 4.85 -4.38
CA TYR A 7 6.96 3.49 -4.90
C TYR A 7 8.27 2.72 -4.85
N GLU A 8 9.39 3.37 -5.18
CA GLU A 8 10.70 2.75 -5.05
C GLU A 8 11.06 2.41 -3.60
N ALA A 9 10.70 3.27 -2.65
CA ALA A 9 10.94 3.03 -1.23
C ALA A 9 10.12 1.84 -0.70
N ILE A 10 8.82 1.81 -1.00
CA ILE A 10 7.93 0.69 -0.67
C ILE A 10 8.43 -0.62 -1.31
N ALA A 11 8.81 -0.58 -2.58
CA ALA A 11 9.37 -1.74 -3.27
C ALA A 11 10.65 -2.25 -2.58
N LYS A 12 11.54 -1.36 -2.16
CA LYS A 12 12.75 -1.76 -1.42
C LYS A 12 12.42 -2.41 -0.08
N GLU A 13 11.44 -1.90 0.65
CA GLU A 13 11.00 -2.52 1.91
C GLU A 13 10.44 -3.93 1.68
N ILE A 14 9.59 -4.12 0.66
CA ILE A 14 9.10 -5.45 0.26
C ILE A 14 10.28 -6.39 0.00
N LEU A 15 11.26 -5.95 -0.79
CA LEU A 15 12.43 -6.76 -1.15
C LEU A 15 13.35 -7.04 0.05
N ASN A 16 13.38 -6.15 1.03
CA ASN A 16 14.16 -6.32 2.25
C ASN A 16 13.54 -7.38 3.17
N VAL A 17 12.20 -7.45 3.22
CA VAL A 17 11.47 -8.44 4.01
C VAL A 17 11.44 -9.81 3.32
N ILE A 18 11.21 -9.85 2.00
CA ILE A 18 11.16 -11.10 1.24
C ILE A 18 12.58 -11.65 1.04
N ASN A 19 12.95 -12.65 1.85
CA ASN A 19 14.24 -13.35 1.78
C ASN A 19 14.22 -14.60 0.87
N ASP A 20 13.09 -14.88 0.24
CA ASP A 20 12.84 -16.04 -0.62
C ASP A 20 12.77 -15.64 -2.11
N ASP A 21 12.80 -16.62 -3.01
CA ASP A 21 12.46 -16.38 -4.42
C ASP A 21 10.97 -15.96 -4.53
N TRP A 22 10.64 -14.99 -5.36
CA TRP A 22 9.27 -14.50 -5.50
C TRP A 22 9.01 -14.12 -6.94
N ASP A 23 7.79 -14.37 -7.42
CA ASP A 23 7.37 -14.06 -8.78
C ASP A 23 6.60 -12.72 -8.82
N LYS A 24 5.72 -12.55 -7.83
CA LYS A 24 4.89 -11.37 -7.63
C LYS A 24 4.72 -11.09 -6.15
N ALA A 25 4.86 -9.84 -5.75
CA ALA A 25 4.49 -9.33 -4.44
C ALA A 25 3.31 -8.35 -4.59
N CYS A 26 2.44 -8.32 -3.61
CA CYS A 26 1.25 -7.48 -3.54
C CYS A 26 1.21 -6.87 -2.15
N LEU A 27 1.19 -5.55 -2.07
CA LEU A 27 0.89 -4.83 -0.85
C LEU A 27 -0.45 -4.13 -1.02
N GLU A 28 -1.31 -4.32 -0.03
CA GLU A 28 -2.58 -3.65 0.08
C GLU A 28 -2.53 -2.69 1.27
N PHE A 29 -3.02 -1.48 1.06
CA PHE A 29 -3.03 -0.41 2.04
C PHE A 29 -4.45 0.15 2.16
N GLU A 30 -4.88 0.39 3.39
CA GLU A 30 -6.19 0.92 3.73
C GLU A 30 -6.02 2.27 4.45
N PHE A 31 -6.78 3.25 3.97
CA PHE A 31 -6.70 4.65 4.38
C PHE A 31 -8.02 5.13 4.97
N VAL A 32 -7.90 6.04 5.91
CA VAL A 32 -8.97 6.56 6.76
C VAL A 32 -8.77 8.05 6.93
N GLY A 33 -9.56 8.82 6.19
CA GLY A 33 -9.33 10.25 6.06
C GLY A 33 -7.95 10.51 5.44
N GLU A 34 -7.02 11.01 6.27
CA GLU A 34 -5.64 11.34 5.90
C GLU A 34 -4.61 10.35 6.46
N GLY A 35 -5.06 9.31 7.18
CA GLY A 35 -4.19 8.34 7.87
C GLY A 35 -4.30 6.91 7.34
N VAL A 36 -3.21 6.14 7.43
CA VAL A 36 -3.21 4.70 7.14
C VAL A 36 -3.70 3.95 8.38
N VAL A 37 -4.65 3.04 8.25
CA VAL A 37 -5.14 2.20 9.38
C VAL A 37 -4.68 0.77 9.34
N GLY A 38 -4.30 0.30 8.16
CA GLY A 38 -3.96 -1.09 7.96
C GLY A 38 -3.22 -1.23 6.67
N TYR A 39 -2.24 -2.12 6.69
CA TYR A 39 -1.62 -2.60 5.48
C TYR A 39 -1.35 -4.08 5.63
N THR A 40 -1.56 -4.80 4.54
CA THR A 40 -1.31 -6.23 4.46
C THR A 40 -0.49 -6.50 3.22
N GLY A 41 0.26 -7.59 3.25
CA GLY A 41 1.13 -7.94 2.15
C GLY A 41 1.13 -9.42 1.90
N ASP A 42 1.23 -9.79 0.63
CA ASP A 42 1.41 -11.15 0.21
C ASP A 42 2.34 -11.26 -1.00
N TYR A 43 3.00 -12.39 -1.13
CA TYR A 43 3.84 -12.69 -2.27
C TYR A 43 3.64 -14.12 -2.74
N VAL A 44 3.87 -14.34 -4.03
CA VAL A 44 3.76 -15.64 -4.67
C VAL A 44 5.17 -16.17 -4.93
N ASN A 45 5.47 -17.34 -4.37
CA ASN A 45 6.69 -18.10 -4.61
C ASN A 45 6.29 -19.47 -5.20
N ASP A 46 6.70 -19.76 -6.42
CA ASP A 46 6.43 -21.05 -7.10
C ASP A 46 4.94 -21.48 -7.03
N ASN A 47 4.03 -20.56 -7.38
CA ASN A 47 2.56 -20.72 -7.26
C ASN A 47 1.99 -20.85 -5.83
N ASN A 48 2.81 -20.72 -4.79
CA ASN A 48 2.36 -20.67 -3.40
C ASN A 48 2.26 -19.22 -2.94
N LYS A 49 1.08 -18.83 -2.46
CA LYS A 49 0.87 -17.55 -1.80
C LYS A 49 1.41 -17.62 -0.37
N LYS A 50 2.24 -16.67 0.01
CA LYS A 50 2.78 -16.46 1.36
C LYS A 50 2.49 -15.04 1.79
N ASP A 51 2.23 -14.84 3.07
CA ASP A 51 2.02 -13.50 3.62
C ASP A 51 3.38 -12.81 3.84
N ILE A 52 3.45 -11.52 3.52
CA ILE A 52 4.60 -10.68 3.86
C ILE A 52 4.48 -10.34 5.35
N GLU A 53 5.57 -10.50 6.08
CA GLU A 53 5.64 -10.08 7.47
C GLU A 53 5.71 -8.55 7.54
N VAL A 54 4.54 -7.91 7.41
CA VAL A 54 4.37 -6.45 7.45
C VAL A 54 4.86 -5.83 8.76
N GLU A 55 4.93 -6.61 9.83
CA GLU A 55 5.54 -6.19 11.10
C GLU A 55 7.06 -5.93 11.02
N ASN A 56 7.73 -6.47 10.00
CA ASN A 56 9.15 -6.24 9.73
C ASN A 56 9.39 -5.07 8.75
N ILE A 57 8.33 -4.45 8.24
CA ILE A 57 8.42 -3.26 7.40
C ILE A 57 8.63 -2.05 8.30
N ASP A 58 9.46 -1.11 7.87
CA ASP A 58 9.72 0.11 8.65
C ASP A 58 8.47 0.99 8.78
N ASP A 59 8.33 1.67 9.93
CA ASP A 59 7.21 2.56 10.23
C ASP A 59 7.17 3.76 9.26
N ASP A 60 8.32 4.11 8.67
CA ASP A 60 8.47 5.08 7.58
C ASP A 60 7.49 4.84 6.41
N VAL A 61 7.06 3.60 6.16
CA VAL A 61 6.06 3.29 5.13
C VAL A 61 4.75 4.03 5.36
N THR A 62 4.34 4.25 6.61
CA THR A 62 3.12 5.00 6.92
C THR A 62 3.23 6.48 6.53
N ASP A 63 4.40 7.09 6.72
CA ASP A 63 4.68 8.47 6.29
C ASP A 63 4.68 8.57 4.76
N TRP A 64 5.32 7.63 4.07
CA TRP A 64 5.35 7.60 2.61
C TRP A 64 3.95 7.43 2.01
N LEU A 65 3.13 6.58 2.62
CA LEU A 65 1.74 6.38 2.23
C LEU A 65 0.88 7.63 2.47
N SER A 66 1.07 8.34 3.58
CA SER A 66 0.39 9.62 3.82
C SER A 66 0.77 10.66 2.78
N GLN A 67 2.06 10.79 2.46
CA GLN A 67 2.53 11.67 1.37
C GLN A 67 1.94 11.26 0.02
N LEU A 68 1.89 9.96 -0.28
CA LEU A 68 1.29 9.44 -1.51
C LEU A 68 -0.19 9.82 -1.60
N HIS A 69 -0.94 9.66 -0.51
CA HIS A 69 -2.34 10.04 -0.46
C HIS A 69 -2.51 11.54 -0.69
N GLU A 70 -1.71 12.38 -0.03
CA GLU A 70 -1.71 13.84 -0.27
C GLU A 70 -1.45 14.17 -1.74
N ILE A 71 -0.37 13.63 -2.34
CA ILE A 71 0.01 13.94 -3.73
C ILE A 71 -1.02 13.42 -4.74
N THR A 72 -1.57 12.22 -4.53
CA THR A 72 -2.51 11.61 -5.50
C THR A 72 -3.91 12.18 -5.38
N THR A 73 -4.30 12.64 -4.19
CA THR A 73 -5.58 13.34 -3.96
C THR A 73 -5.45 14.86 -4.19
N GLU A 74 -4.24 15.38 -4.32
CA GLU A 74 -3.96 16.77 -4.70
C GLU A 74 -4.68 17.11 -6.02
N GLY A 75 -5.56 18.11 -5.97
CA GLY A 75 -6.43 18.48 -7.10
C GLY A 75 -7.81 17.82 -7.12
N GLY A 76 -8.16 17.05 -6.09
CA GLY A 76 -9.53 16.63 -5.76
C GLY A 76 -10.19 15.65 -6.74
N ASN A 77 -9.44 15.11 -7.69
CA ASN A 77 -9.97 14.20 -8.72
C ASN A 77 -9.88 12.72 -8.33
N ASN A 78 -8.92 12.35 -7.49
CA ASN A 78 -8.82 10.99 -6.96
C ASN A 78 -9.23 11.02 -5.49
N LYS A 79 -10.26 10.25 -5.17
CA LYS A 79 -10.59 9.87 -3.80
C LYS A 79 -10.50 8.37 -3.76
N TRP A 80 -9.63 7.88 -2.91
CA TRP A 80 -9.40 6.46 -2.72
C TRP A 80 -9.08 6.26 -1.24
N ASN A 81 -9.49 5.12 -0.73
CA ASN A 81 -9.24 4.71 0.65
C ASN A 81 -8.67 3.29 0.71
N ARG A 82 -8.43 2.67 -0.45
CA ARG A 82 -7.70 1.42 -0.60
C ARG A 82 -6.75 1.54 -1.78
N ALA A 83 -5.50 1.14 -1.60
CA ALA A 83 -4.52 1.05 -2.67
C ALA A 83 -3.90 -0.34 -2.71
N ILE A 84 -3.70 -0.86 -3.91
CA ILE A 84 -3.05 -2.14 -4.14
C ILE A 84 -1.82 -1.90 -5.00
N PHE A 85 -0.66 -2.10 -4.40
CA PHE A 85 0.64 -2.04 -5.05
C PHE A 85 1.08 -3.46 -5.42
N THR A 86 1.18 -3.75 -6.72
CA THR A 86 1.70 -5.02 -7.21
C THR A 86 3.10 -4.84 -7.77
N LEU A 87 4.08 -5.56 -7.23
CA LEU A 87 5.44 -5.62 -7.73
C LEU A 87 5.69 -7.00 -8.36
N PHE A 88 6.29 -7.01 -9.55
CA PHE A 88 6.73 -8.24 -10.23
C PHE A 88 8.25 -8.37 -10.15
N SER A 89 8.74 -9.60 -10.05
CA SER A 89 10.18 -9.91 -10.01
C SER A 89 10.96 -9.42 -11.23
N THR A 90 10.23 -9.20 -12.34
CA THR A 90 10.75 -8.61 -13.58
C THR A 90 11.09 -7.10 -13.47
N GLY A 91 10.79 -6.45 -12.34
CA GLY A 91 10.96 -5.01 -12.13
C GLY A 91 9.79 -4.17 -12.64
N LYS A 92 8.70 -4.81 -13.09
CA LYS A 92 7.45 -4.12 -13.37
C LYS A 92 6.67 -3.93 -12.07
N PHE A 93 5.97 -2.82 -11.95
CA PHE A 93 5.02 -2.59 -10.88
C PHE A 93 3.71 -2.04 -11.44
N ASP A 94 2.65 -2.17 -10.66
CA ASP A 94 1.32 -1.65 -10.94
C ASP A 94 0.71 -1.10 -9.65
N MET A 95 -0.08 -0.04 -9.79
CA MET A 95 -0.69 0.69 -8.69
C MET A 95 -2.18 0.87 -8.97
N GLU A 96 -3.02 0.26 -8.15
CA GLU A 96 -4.47 0.35 -8.28
C GLU A 96 -5.06 1.13 -7.10
N PHE A 97 -5.82 2.19 -7.40
CA PHE A 97 -6.51 3.01 -6.41
C PHE A 97 -8.00 2.70 -6.42
N ILE A 98 -8.52 2.31 -5.27
CA ILE A 98 -9.90 1.85 -5.09
C ILE A 98 -10.59 2.75 -4.06
N TRP A 99 -11.83 3.14 -4.39
CA TRP A 99 -12.72 3.82 -3.45
C TRP A 99 -13.76 2.83 -2.92
N ASP A 100 -13.58 2.45 -1.67
CA ASP A 100 -14.49 1.62 -0.89
C ASP A 100 -15.42 2.51 -0.05
N GLN A 101 -16.62 2.77 -0.57
CA GLN A 101 -17.56 3.67 0.11
C GLN A 101 -18.00 3.13 1.48
N GLU A 102 -18.08 1.82 1.67
CA GLU A 102 -18.51 1.21 2.94
C GLU A 102 -17.47 1.45 4.02
N LEU A 103 -16.19 1.26 3.70
CA LEU A 103 -15.08 1.56 4.59
C LEU A 103 -15.08 3.05 4.97
N ASN A 104 -15.25 3.96 4.00
CA ASN A 104 -15.34 5.40 4.29
C ASN A 104 -16.51 5.75 5.22
N ASP A 105 -17.70 5.17 5.02
CA ASP A 105 -18.87 5.45 5.86
C ASP A 105 -18.66 4.98 7.32
N GLU A 106 -18.05 3.80 7.50
CA GLU A 106 -17.69 3.28 8.83
C GLU A 106 -16.69 4.18 9.55
N ILE A 107 -15.74 4.74 8.82
CA ILE A 107 -14.73 5.66 9.32
C ILE A 107 -15.30 7.02 9.70
N GLU A 108 -16.15 7.59 8.84
CA GLU A 108 -16.84 8.85 9.14
C GLU A 108 -17.74 8.71 10.36
N ARG A 109 -18.30 7.51 10.57
CA ARG A 109 -19.06 7.18 11.78
C ARG A 109 -18.16 7.14 13.01
N LEU A 110 -17.03 6.42 12.96
CA LEU A 110 -16.07 6.31 14.07
C LEU A 110 -15.43 7.66 14.43
N SER A 111 -15.15 8.51 13.45
CA SER A 111 -14.54 9.84 13.65
C SER A 111 -15.49 10.87 14.30
N LYS A 112 -16.78 10.54 14.44
CA LYS A 112 -17.82 11.41 15.00
C LYS A 112 -18.21 11.08 16.44
N GLU A 113 -17.60 10.05 17.06
CA GLU A 113 -17.85 9.65 18.46
C GLU A 113 -16.89 10.29 19.47
#